data_AF-A0A7J7GRL0-F1
#
_entry.id   AF-A0A7J7GRL0-F1
#
_cell.length_a   1.000
_cell.length_b   1.000
_cell.length_c   1.000
_cell.angle_alpha   90.00
_cell.angle_beta   90.00
_cell.angle_gamma   90.00
#
_symmetry.space_group_name_H-M   'P 1'
#
loop_
_entity.id
_entity.type
_entity.pdbx_description
1 polymer ?
#
loop_
_entity_poly.entity_id
_entity_poly.type
_entity_poly.pdbx_seq_one_letter_code
_entity_poly.pdbx_strand_id
1 'polypeptide(L)'
;MENETEAAAVSSAAGDEAKLLSDTVPTLPPLAVKDLLSIGVCIRCIFRFFGVSECIYSYTSLSTSVLHAAVGKMGLEGDMVNNGLGAKEDLNTQHSFEESESEPNFCRICLGILQFAYHDHKKMLVKRNRANDFALLIAEVVKQEGHQIDNFSLEVSIPSRVMEQEQAVW
;
A
#
# COMPACT_ATOMS: atom_id res chain seq x y z
N MET A 1 -15.46 -3.94 32.45
CA MET A 1 -14.84 -5.23 32.10
C MET A 1 -15.01 -5.41 30.60
N GLU A 2 -14.36 -4.53 29.82
CA GLU A 2 -14.61 -4.37 28.37
C GLU A 2 -13.31 -4.38 27.54
N ASN A 3 -12.13 -4.53 28.17
CA ASN A 3 -10.83 -4.37 27.49
C ASN A 3 -10.18 -5.68 27.01
N GLU A 4 -10.74 -6.85 27.29
CA GLU A 4 -10.12 -8.14 26.96
C GLU A 4 -10.62 -8.71 25.61
N THR A 5 -11.83 -8.34 25.18
CA THR A 5 -12.45 -8.83 23.94
C THR A 5 -11.93 -8.13 22.68
N GLU A 6 -11.48 -6.88 22.80
CA GLU A 6 -10.95 -6.08 21.68
C GLU A 6 -9.51 -6.51 21.30
N ALA A 7 -8.68 -6.84 22.30
CA ALA A 7 -7.30 -7.29 22.07
C ALA A 7 -7.22 -8.67 21.38
N ALA A 8 -8.14 -9.58 21.71
CA ALA A 8 -8.17 -10.94 21.12
C ALA A 8 -8.59 -10.92 19.65
N ALA A 9 -9.62 -10.12 19.29
CA ALA A 9 -10.12 -9.99 17.92
C ALA A 9 -9.10 -9.33 16.98
N VAL A 10 -8.32 -8.35 17.48
CA VAL A 10 -7.26 -7.69 16.72
C VAL A 10 -6.09 -8.64 16.41
N SER A 11 -5.78 -9.60 17.30
CA SER A 11 -4.68 -10.56 17.07
C SER A 11 -5.01 -11.65 16.05
N SER A 12 -6.27 -12.13 16.03
CA SER A 12 -6.73 -13.13 15.06
C SER A 12 -6.84 -12.55 13.65
N ALA A 13 -7.38 -11.33 13.52
CA ALA A 13 -7.51 -10.67 12.22
C ALA A 13 -6.14 -10.41 11.57
N ALA A 14 -5.15 -9.96 12.34
CA ALA A 14 -3.80 -9.69 11.82
C ALA A 14 -3.09 -10.96 11.30
N GLY A 15 -3.33 -12.11 11.92
CA GLY A 15 -2.81 -13.41 11.45
C GLY A 15 -3.44 -13.85 10.13
N ASP A 16 -4.74 -13.63 9.98
CA ASP A 16 -5.48 -13.95 8.74
C ASP A 16 -5.09 -13.02 7.58
N GLU A 17 -4.86 -11.73 7.85
CA GLU A 17 -4.33 -10.76 6.87
C GLU A 17 -2.97 -11.21 6.33
N ALA A 18 -2.03 -11.54 7.22
CA ALA A 18 -0.67 -11.92 6.84
C ALA A 18 -0.66 -13.20 5.99
N LYS A 19 -1.53 -14.16 6.30
CA LYS A 19 -1.69 -15.40 5.55
C LYS A 19 -2.29 -15.16 4.16
N LEU A 20 -3.33 -14.33 4.04
CA LEU A 20 -3.91 -14.02 2.74
C LEU A 20 -2.88 -13.30 1.84
N LEU A 21 -2.03 -12.44 2.42
CA LEU A 21 -0.94 -11.80 1.70
C LEU A 21 0.13 -12.79 1.25
N SER A 22 0.54 -13.72 2.11
CA SER A 22 1.50 -14.76 1.72
C SER A 22 0.98 -15.65 0.61
N ASP A 23 -0.34 -15.85 0.53
CA ASP A 23 -0.97 -16.70 -0.50
C ASP A 23 -1.21 -15.92 -1.80
N THR A 24 -1.55 -14.64 -1.72
CA THR A 24 -1.91 -13.82 -2.89
C THR A 24 -0.67 -13.32 -3.63
N VAL A 25 0.32 -12.78 -2.92
CA VAL A 25 1.48 -12.12 -3.54
C VAL A 25 2.23 -13.04 -4.52
N PRO A 26 2.44 -14.34 -4.26
CA PRO A 26 3.05 -15.27 -5.21
C PRO A 26 2.28 -15.48 -6.52
N THR A 27 0.98 -15.16 -6.56
CA THR A 27 0.18 -15.29 -7.79
C THR A 27 0.40 -14.12 -8.76
N LEU A 28 1.07 -13.05 -8.31
CA LEU A 28 1.29 -11.86 -9.11
C LEU A 28 2.54 -11.99 -10.00
N PRO A 29 2.52 -11.42 -11.22
CA PRO A 29 3.70 -11.40 -12.08
C PRO A 29 4.85 -10.60 -11.44
N PRO A 30 5.98 -11.22 -11.04
CA PRO A 30 6.99 -10.56 -10.19
C PRO A 30 7.67 -9.36 -10.87
N LEU A 31 7.92 -9.48 -12.18
CA LEU A 31 8.50 -8.40 -12.99
C LEU A 31 7.56 -7.19 -13.07
N ALA A 32 6.28 -7.42 -13.37
CA ALA A 32 5.31 -6.34 -13.45
C ALA A 32 5.10 -5.66 -12.08
N VAL A 33 5.08 -6.43 -10.99
CA VAL A 33 5.03 -5.85 -9.63
C VAL A 33 6.26 -4.98 -9.35
N LYS A 34 7.46 -5.45 -9.71
CA LYS A 34 8.71 -4.68 -9.55
C LYS A 34 8.67 -3.38 -10.37
N ASP A 35 8.22 -3.45 -11.62
CA ASP A 35 8.14 -2.28 -12.51
C ASP A 35 7.14 -1.25 -11.94
N LEU A 36 5.96 -1.69 -11.52
CA LEU A 36 4.94 -0.83 -10.89
C LEU A 36 5.45 -0.17 -9.59
N LEU A 37 6.13 -0.93 -8.74
CA LEU A 37 6.76 -0.39 -7.53
C LEU A 37 7.81 0.67 -7.88
N SER A 38 8.64 0.42 -8.90
CA SER A 38 9.74 1.31 -9.30
C SER A 38 9.26 2.68 -9.80
N ILE A 39 8.05 2.73 -10.39
CA ILE A 39 7.45 3.99 -10.85
C ILE A 39 6.56 4.66 -9.79
N GLY A 40 6.54 4.13 -8.56
CA GLY A 40 5.84 4.72 -7.42
C GLY A 40 4.36 4.33 -7.30
N VAL A 41 3.95 3.17 -7.81
CA VAL A 41 2.59 2.65 -7.58
C VAL A 41 2.50 1.99 -6.21
N CYS A 42 1.48 2.33 -5.42
CA CYS A 42 1.28 1.70 -4.12
C CYS A 42 0.75 0.26 -4.25
N ILE A 43 1.08 -0.58 -3.27
CA ILE A 43 0.67 -1.98 -3.18
C ILE A 43 -0.85 -2.21 -3.41
N ARG A 44 -1.69 -1.30 -2.92
CA ARG A 44 -3.15 -1.39 -3.06
C ARG A 44 -3.60 -1.10 -4.49
N CYS A 45 -2.94 -0.18 -5.19
CA CYS A 45 -3.15 -0.01 -6.62
C CYS A 45 -2.68 -1.26 -7.37
N ILE A 46 -1.50 -1.81 -7.06
CA ILE A 46 -0.97 -3.03 -7.70
C ILE A 46 -1.97 -4.18 -7.59
N PHE A 47 -2.48 -4.46 -6.40
CA PHE A 47 -3.49 -5.48 -6.18
C PHE A 47 -4.78 -5.22 -6.97
N ARG A 48 -5.21 -3.96 -7.03
CA ARG A 48 -6.37 -3.55 -7.85
C ARG A 48 -6.15 -3.80 -9.34
N PHE A 49 -4.96 -3.51 -9.88
CA PHE A 49 -4.63 -3.79 -11.27
C PHE A 49 -4.68 -5.28 -11.59
N PHE A 50 -4.21 -6.12 -10.67
CA PHE A 50 -4.20 -7.58 -10.86
C PHE A 50 -5.50 -8.27 -10.43
N GLY A 51 -6.56 -7.51 -10.11
CA GLY A 51 -7.86 -8.08 -9.75
C GLY A 51 -7.86 -8.87 -8.44
N VAL A 52 -6.93 -8.55 -7.54
CA VAL A 52 -6.84 -9.16 -6.21
C VAL A 52 -8.01 -8.66 -5.33
N SER A 53 -8.66 -9.59 -4.61
CA SER A 53 -9.93 -9.40 -3.89
C SER A 53 -10.05 -8.12 -3.04
N GLU A 54 -11.28 -7.58 -2.96
CA GLU A 54 -11.65 -6.31 -2.33
C GLU A 54 -11.30 -6.20 -0.84
N CYS A 55 -11.23 -7.32 -0.11
CA CYS A 55 -10.92 -7.31 1.32
C CYS A 55 -9.48 -6.89 1.61
N ILE A 56 -8.55 -7.06 0.67
CA ILE A 56 -7.15 -6.77 0.90
C ILE A 56 -6.92 -5.26 1.06
N TYR A 57 -7.77 -4.42 0.47
CA TYR A 57 -7.68 -2.96 0.60
C TYR A 57 -8.02 -2.43 2.00
N SER A 58 -8.42 -3.24 2.96
CA SER A 58 -8.57 -2.76 4.36
C SER A 58 -7.35 -3.09 5.22
N TYR A 59 -6.42 -3.91 4.73
CA TYR A 59 -5.36 -4.51 5.52
C TYR A 59 -4.25 -3.56 5.94
N THR A 60 -3.83 -3.76 7.18
CA THR A 60 -2.84 -2.91 7.86
C THR A 60 -1.41 -3.31 7.61
N SER A 61 -1.24 -4.60 7.33
CA SER A 61 0.01 -5.26 7.04
C SER A 61 0.56 -4.95 5.64
N LEU A 62 -0.19 -4.20 4.82
CA LEU A 62 0.20 -3.78 3.48
C LEU A 62 1.26 -2.68 3.50
N SER A 63 2.50 -3.05 3.77
CA SER A 63 3.65 -2.20 3.52
C SER A 63 4.32 -2.54 2.19
N THR A 64 4.97 -1.55 1.60
CA THR A 64 5.85 -1.74 0.43
C THR A 64 6.96 -2.74 0.73
N SER A 65 7.49 -2.76 1.95
CA SER A 65 8.54 -3.69 2.39
C SER A 65 8.09 -5.16 2.40
N VAL A 66 6.84 -5.46 2.78
CA VAL A 66 6.29 -6.82 2.72
C VAL A 66 6.19 -7.32 1.28
N LEU A 67 5.80 -6.44 0.34
CA LEU A 67 5.75 -6.79 -1.08
C LEU A 67 7.14 -7.03 -1.65
N HIS A 68 8.11 -6.16 -1.34
CA HIS A 68 9.50 -6.34 -1.80
C HIS A 68 10.12 -7.64 -1.27
N ALA A 69 9.90 -7.95 0.01
CA ALA A 69 10.37 -9.21 0.59
C ALA A 69 9.76 -10.43 -0.10
N ALA A 70 8.50 -10.35 -0.54
CA ALA A 70 7.85 -11.42 -1.27
C ALA A 70 8.32 -11.51 -2.73
N VAL A 71 8.52 -10.38 -3.42
CA VAL A 71 9.05 -10.35 -4.79
C VAL A 71 10.49 -10.87 -4.84
N GLY A 72 11.34 -10.54 -3.86
CA GLY A 72 12.69 -11.08 -3.76
C GLY A 72 12.72 -12.60 -3.58
N LYS A 73 11.73 -13.17 -2.86
CA LYS A 73 11.57 -14.63 -2.69
C LYS A 73 11.10 -15.36 -3.94
N MET A 74 10.56 -14.66 -4.94
CA MET A 74 10.09 -15.25 -6.20
C MET A 74 11.19 -15.52 -7.23
N GLY A 75 12.47 -15.42 -6.85
CA GLY A 75 13.57 -15.95 -7.67
C GLY A 75 13.97 -15.09 -8.87
N LEU A 76 13.80 -13.75 -8.79
CA LEU A 76 14.40 -12.83 -9.77
C LEU A 76 15.88 -12.51 -9.49
N GLU A 77 16.52 -13.19 -8.53
CA GLU A 77 17.98 -13.26 -8.48
C GLU A 77 18.42 -14.26 -9.55
N GLY A 78 19.06 -13.74 -10.59
CA GLY A 78 19.56 -14.53 -11.71
C GLY A 78 20.48 -15.65 -11.24
N ASP A 79 20.26 -16.82 -11.83
CA ASP A 79 21.16 -17.97 -11.79
C ASP A 79 22.51 -17.57 -12.43
N MET A 80 23.46 -17.11 -11.61
CA MET A 80 24.82 -16.79 -12.06
C MET A 80 25.69 -18.02 -11.87
N VAL A 81 25.68 -18.89 -12.89
CA VAL A 81 26.64 -19.98 -13.04
C VAL A 81 28.05 -19.39 -13.14
N ASN A 82 28.86 -19.66 -12.12
CA ASN A 82 30.28 -19.34 -12.08
C ASN A 82 31.01 -19.90 -13.29
N ASN A 83 31.72 -19.04 -14.03
CA ASN A 83 33.00 -19.40 -14.62
C ASN A 83 33.88 -18.17 -14.91
N GLY A 84 34.96 -18.06 -14.14
CA GLY A 84 36.31 -17.81 -14.68
C GLY A 84 36.68 -16.42 -15.21
N LEU A 85 37.41 -15.70 -14.35
CA LEU A 85 38.62 -14.92 -14.66
C LEU A 85 38.48 -13.50 -15.25
N GLY A 86 38.54 -12.51 -14.34
CA GLY A 86 39.43 -11.34 -14.48
C GLY A 86 38.83 -10.02 -14.96
N ALA A 87 38.56 -9.10 -14.02
CA ALA A 87 39.03 -7.71 -14.00
C ALA A 87 38.34 -6.97 -12.84
N LYS A 88 39.12 -6.18 -12.09
CA LYS A 88 38.65 -5.34 -11.00
C LYS A 88 37.78 -4.22 -11.55
N GLU A 89 36.57 -4.06 -11.05
CA GLU A 89 35.83 -2.79 -11.04
C GLU A 89 34.80 -2.86 -9.90
N ASP A 90 34.89 -1.88 -9.01
CA ASP A 90 34.18 -1.81 -7.73
C ASP A 90 32.66 -1.63 -7.94
N LEU A 91 31.91 -2.73 -8.01
CA LEU A 91 30.46 -2.71 -8.01
C LEU A 91 29.93 -2.77 -6.57
N ASN A 92 30.03 -1.63 -5.89
CA ASN A 92 29.25 -1.38 -4.69
C ASN A 92 27.86 -0.88 -5.11
N THR A 93 26.97 -1.79 -5.49
CA THR A 93 25.54 -1.48 -5.66
C THR A 93 24.72 -2.22 -4.61
N GLN A 94 25.12 -2.08 -3.34
CA GLN A 94 24.15 -2.12 -2.26
C GLN A 94 23.35 -0.83 -2.34
N HIS A 95 22.30 -0.81 -3.18
CA HIS A 95 21.30 0.24 -3.09
C HIS A 95 20.43 -0.09 -1.89
N SER A 96 20.96 0.18 -0.69
CA SER A 96 20.13 0.47 0.46
C SER A 96 19.24 1.63 0.04
N PHE A 97 17.98 1.34 -0.25
CA PHE A 97 16.96 2.37 -0.30
C PHE A 97 16.78 2.86 1.13
N GLU A 98 17.70 3.73 1.55
CA GLU A 98 17.44 4.66 2.63
C GLU A 98 16.15 5.39 2.24
N GLU A 99 15.14 5.33 3.10
CA GLU A 99 14.01 6.24 3.04
C GLU A 99 14.59 7.64 3.27
N SER A 100 15.11 8.25 2.19
CA SER A 100 15.46 9.66 2.19
C SER A 100 14.22 10.43 2.58
N GLU A 101 14.38 11.45 3.42
CA GLU A 101 13.37 12.43 3.85
C GLU A 101 12.84 13.30 2.68
N SER A 102 12.63 12.71 1.51
CA SER A 102 11.87 13.30 0.42
C SER A 102 10.40 13.36 0.80
N GLU A 103 9.71 14.40 0.36
CA GLU A 103 8.25 14.58 0.49
C GLU A 103 7.51 13.24 0.32
N PRO A 104 6.44 13.00 1.10
CA PRO A 104 5.69 11.74 1.01
C PRO A 104 5.25 11.50 -0.43
N ASN A 105 5.90 10.54 -1.09
CA ASN A 105 5.57 10.19 -2.46
C ASN A 105 4.21 9.50 -2.46
N PHE A 106 3.16 10.28 -2.78
CA PHE A 106 1.86 9.71 -3.07
C PHE A 106 1.98 8.74 -4.24
N CYS A 107 1.14 7.72 -4.20
CA CYS A 107 0.99 6.78 -5.30
C CYS A 107 0.77 7.55 -6.60
N ARG A 108 1.55 7.23 -7.62
CA ARG A 108 1.46 7.86 -8.94
C ARG A 108 0.05 7.74 -9.57
N ILE A 109 -0.72 6.73 -9.14
CA ILE A 109 -2.05 6.43 -9.68
C ILE A 109 -3.15 6.99 -8.79
N CYS A 110 -3.26 6.53 -7.54
CA CYS A 110 -4.37 6.94 -6.67
C CYS A 110 -4.13 8.25 -5.92
N LEU A 111 -2.96 8.87 -6.06
CA LEU A 111 -2.62 10.16 -5.47
C LEU A 111 -2.91 10.25 -3.96
N GLY A 112 -2.73 9.14 -3.23
CA GLY A 112 -2.95 9.06 -1.78
C GLY A 112 -4.29 8.45 -1.35
N ILE A 113 -5.28 8.31 -2.25
CA ILE A 113 -6.63 7.81 -1.92
C ILE A 113 -6.57 6.43 -1.27
N LEU A 114 -5.94 5.45 -1.92
CA LEU A 114 -5.80 4.10 -1.35
C LEU A 114 -4.69 4.01 -0.30
N GLN A 115 -3.86 5.03 -0.15
CA GLN A 115 -2.85 5.10 0.92
C GLN A 115 -3.39 5.74 2.21
N PHE A 116 -4.66 6.15 2.22
CA PHE A 116 -5.29 6.90 3.32
C PHE A 116 -4.44 8.09 3.77
N ALA A 117 -3.91 8.81 2.78
CA ALA A 117 -2.97 9.90 2.98
C ALA A 117 -3.43 11.15 2.22
N TYR A 118 -3.39 12.30 2.88
CA TYR A 118 -3.76 13.60 2.31
C TYR A 118 -2.98 14.73 2.99
N HIS A 119 -2.92 15.89 2.35
CA HIS A 119 -2.47 17.12 2.99
C HIS A 119 -3.68 17.86 3.57
N ASP A 120 -3.61 18.20 4.86
CA ASP A 120 -4.65 19.00 5.50
C ASP A 120 -4.59 20.48 5.08
N HIS A 121 -5.48 21.30 5.64
CA HIS A 121 -5.52 22.74 5.39
C HIS A 121 -4.24 23.49 5.80
N LYS A 122 -3.43 22.91 6.69
CA LYS A 122 -2.11 23.43 7.11
C LYS A 122 -0.98 22.89 6.24
N LYS A 123 -1.29 22.14 5.18
CA LYS A 123 -0.36 21.41 4.32
C LYS A 123 0.47 20.37 5.08
N MET A 124 -0.04 19.89 6.22
CA MET A 124 0.58 18.80 6.97
C MET A 124 0.13 17.48 6.38
N LEU A 125 1.07 16.55 6.19
CA LEU A 125 0.75 15.19 5.78
C LEU A 125 -0.04 14.50 6.91
N VAL A 126 -1.27 14.12 6.61
CA VAL A 126 -2.05 13.21 7.43
C VAL A 126 -2.03 11.85 6.75
N LYS A 127 -1.55 10.84 7.46
CA LYS A 127 -1.54 9.44 7.01
C LYS A 127 -2.21 8.55 8.05
N ARG A 128 -2.97 7.56 7.58
CA ARG A 128 -3.57 6.51 8.40
C ARG A 128 -3.18 5.13 7.85
N ASN A 129 -3.21 4.14 8.73
CA ASN A 129 -2.81 2.78 8.38
C ASN A 129 -4.02 1.92 8.01
N ARG A 130 -5.23 2.29 8.45
CA ARG A 130 -6.49 1.56 8.21
C ARG A 130 -7.51 2.43 7.49
N ALA A 131 -8.33 1.76 6.66
CA ALA A 131 -9.54 2.36 6.12
C ALA A 131 -10.47 2.84 7.25
N ASN A 132 -10.58 2.04 8.32
CA ASN A 132 -11.42 2.36 9.48
C ASN A 132 -10.93 3.60 10.21
N ASP A 133 -9.62 3.79 10.40
CA ASP A 133 -9.08 4.99 11.02
C ASP A 133 -9.42 6.24 10.18
N PHE A 134 -9.37 6.10 8.85
CA PHE A 134 -9.75 7.17 7.94
C PHE A 134 -11.26 7.46 7.98
N ALA A 135 -12.10 6.42 8.04
CA ALA A 135 -13.54 6.55 8.20
C ALA A 135 -13.92 7.19 9.54
N LEU A 136 -13.20 6.90 10.62
CA LEU A 136 -13.37 7.54 11.92
C LEU A 136 -13.06 9.04 11.86
N LEU A 137 -12.03 9.46 11.11
CA LEU A 137 -11.77 10.89 10.89
C LEU A 137 -12.94 11.57 10.17
N ILE A 138 -13.47 10.95 9.12
CA ILE A 138 -14.63 11.48 8.40
C ILE A 138 -15.84 11.55 9.33
N ALA A 139 -16.11 10.50 10.08
CA ALA A 139 -17.22 10.44 11.03
C ALA A 139 -17.10 11.52 12.12
N GLU A 140 -15.89 11.79 12.61
CA GLU A 140 -15.66 12.85 13.60
C GLU A 140 -15.95 14.23 13.03
N VAL A 141 -15.54 14.50 11.79
CA VAL A 141 -15.88 15.75 11.09
C VAL A 141 -17.40 15.89 10.93
N VAL A 142 -18.10 14.83 10.53
CA VAL A 142 -19.57 14.85 10.39
C VAL A 142 -20.28 15.07 11.73
N LYS A 143 -19.78 14.47 12.81
CA LYS A 143 -20.37 14.64 14.16
C LYS A 143 -20.26 16.08 14.67
N GLN A 144 -19.20 16.80 14.31
CA GLN A 144 -18.99 18.19 14.71
C GLN A 144 -20.05 19.14 14.16
N GLU A 145 -20.74 18.76 13.07
CA GLU A 145 -21.87 19.51 12.50
C GLU A 145 -23.17 19.38 13.31
N GLY A 146 -23.23 18.47 14.30
CA GLY A 146 -24.33 18.39 15.27
C GLY A 146 -25.65 17.83 14.72
N HIS A 147 -25.64 17.14 13.58
CA HIS A 147 -26.82 16.50 13.00
C HIS A 147 -27.28 15.29 13.81
N GLN A 148 -28.59 15.09 13.93
CA GLN A 148 -29.14 13.77 14.27
C GLN A 148 -29.28 12.96 12.98
N ILE A 149 -28.60 11.83 12.92
CA ILE A 149 -28.50 10.99 11.72
C ILE A 149 -29.20 9.66 12.01
N ASP A 150 -30.29 9.40 11.32
CA ASP A 150 -31.00 8.11 11.31
C ASP A 150 -30.54 7.22 10.14
N ASN A 151 -30.13 7.84 9.03
CA ASN A 151 -29.52 7.20 7.87
C ASN A 151 -28.58 8.18 7.14
N PHE A 152 -27.69 7.66 6.31
CA PHE A 152 -26.79 8.49 5.51
C PHE A 152 -26.53 7.91 4.12
N SER A 153 -26.00 8.75 3.24
CA SER A 153 -25.42 8.34 1.96
C SER A 153 -24.04 8.97 1.85
N LEU A 154 -23.08 8.24 1.29
CA LEU A 154 -21.72 8.71 1.08
C LEU A 154 -21.51 8.98 -0.41
N GLU A 155 -21.36 10.24 -0.76
CA GLU A 155 -20.95 10.64 -2.11
C GLU A 155 -19.45 10.93 -2.12
N VAL A 156 -18.75 10.37 -3.11
CA VAL A 156 -17.31 10.57 -3.30
C VAL A 156 -17.03 11.02 -4.73
N SER A 157 -16.15 12.01 -4.85
CA SER A 157 -15.65 12.48 -6.15
C SER A 157 -14.20 12.09 -6.31
N ILE A 158 -13.85 11.50 -7.45
CA ILE A 158 -12.48 11.13 -7.80
C ILE A 158 -11.94 12.11 -8.84
N PRO A 159 -10.79 12.78 -8.59
CA PRO A 159 -10.21 13.70 -9.57
C PRO A 159 -9.90 13.00 -10.91
N SER A 160 -10.20 13.65 -12.04
CA SER A 160 -9.97 13.08 -13.39
C SER A 160 -8.53 12.61 -13.61
N ARG A 161 -7.57 13.32 -12.98
CA ARG A 161 -6.16 12.96 -13.01
C ARG A 161 -5.89 11.53 -12.54
N VAL A 162 -6.65 10.99 -11.59
CA VAL A 162 -6.50 9.59 -11.15
C VAL A 162 -6.83 8.64 -12.30
N MET A 163 -7.89 8.93 -13.06
CA MET A 163 -8.29 8.15 -14.23
C MET A 163 -7.24 8.24 -15.35
N GLU A 164 -6.70 9.43 -15.59
CA GLU A 164 -5.63 9.65 -16.57
C GLU A 164 -4.35 8.87 -16.21
N GLN A 165 -3.96 8.86 -14.93
CA GLN A 165 -2.80 8.09 -14.45
C GLN A 165 -3.03 6.59 -14.53
N GLU A 166 -4.25 6.13 -14.25
CA GLU A 166 -4.61 4.72 -14.40
C GLU A 166 -4.50 4.28 -15.86
N GLN A 167 -5.06 5.05 -16.80
CA GLN A 167 -4.98 4.74 -18.22
C GLN A 167 -3.54 4.77 -18.77
N ALA A 168 -2.66 5.62 -18.22
CA ALA A 168 -1.27 5.72 -18.66
C ALA A 168 -0.40 4.52 -18.21
N VAL A 169 -0.88 3.73 -17.24
CA VAL A 169 -0.18 2.55 -16.71
C VAL A 169 -0.72 1.25 -17.30
N TRP A 170 -1.96 1.26 -17.82
CA TRP A 170 -2.54 0.20 -18.67
C TRP A 170 -1.89 0.17 -20.06
#